data_AF-A0A2M6XT07-F1
#
_entry.id   AF-A0A2M6XT07-F1
#
_cell.length_a   1.000
_cell.length_b   1.000
_cell.length_c   1.000
_cell.angle_alpha   90.00
_cell.angle_beta   90.00
_cell.angle_gamma   90.00
#
_symmetry.space_group_name_H-M   'P 1'
#
loop_
_entity.id
_entity.type
_entity.pdbx_description
1 polymer ?
#
loop_
_entity_poly.entity_id
_entity_poly.type
_entity_poly.pdbx_seq_one_letter_code
_entity_poly.pdbx_strand_id
1 'polypeptide(L)'
;MPFPGKPISREQISTFITEGQEKTGIEFSELEKEITNKVLDELPESFNTGSLTKFCRNKVDTILAGYQENPDIITKSDVIRNYVQKEIIFYLYNEKFLEIAEAIENEKPREVNPQWIRDRFPSVSLLIRRALRDSDGNVDWSFIADKLKIKDIFTYQEKKFRDNNEAIVELKQLLGKKNPETFSPRWIEGEEDSLYSFLKTHFLDSDGNTDWPVIIETLDPEWRDKWTYKETERGRLLPDVIEKIIIVLREREPKTFGPNWLAIECNREYTFFKDHVRSADGQIGWEILVDSLPIELRNKWLASEKDRDWDYQSAIEQLRIILEAEKPETFNSTWIKSVDKGLYLYLLRNIRTEEAIDWSKIIGSLPQEWQTRWRVRWRDGVKIGREKKFSFEQAIDELKKLIQEKNPAIITSGFIGQNNPSLLSYFIRYVKDEDGEVDWRVVVSQLDIESQSKCRFPKKIKHYRPKNEYSNQGEVDKVINFHRDKLYTFFGIIGNEDYWHRDEICSELIRLVKSGNILAKEKLIDYLSILVTHWTENDEKLKPFAIHSDLLEKRIERCIYFYEDSDVPFLEYLYKSLKLEAMGLQRVNYISLNEEYKDTGETMDSRIIIP
;
A
#
# COMPACT_ATOMS: atom_id res chain seq x y z
N MET A 1 -7.19 22.87 -8.16
CA MET A 1 -7.24 24.34 -8.39
C MET A 1 -6.59 25.04 -7.21
N PRO A 2 -5.70 26.04 -7.41
CA PRO A 2 -5.23 26.86 -6.31
C PRO A 2 -6.41 27.70 -5.80
N PHE A 3 -6.74 27.56 -4.52
CA PHE A 3 -7.78 28.37 -3.89
C PHE A 3 -7.28 29.81 -3.77
N PRO A 4 -8.05 30.82 -4.22
CA PRO A 4 -7.73 32.21 -3.94
C PRO A 4 -7.91 32.44 -2.44
N GLY A 5 -6.80 32.47 -1.69
CA GLY A 5 -6.83 32.79 -0.26
C GLY A 5 -7.27 34.24 -0.03
N LYS A 6 -7.70 34.55 1.20
CA LYS A 6 -8.03 35.92 1.60
C LYS A 6 -6.78 36.81 1.49
N PRO A 7 -6.90 38.07 1.02
CA PRO A 7 -5.81 39.02 1.14
C PRO A 7 -5.46 39.20 2.62
N ILE A 8 -4.16 39.24 2.93
CA ILE A 8 -3.64 39.45 4.28
C ILE A 8 -3.03 40.86 4.34
N SER A 9 -3.41 41.65 5.33
CA SER A 9 -2.86 43.01 5.50
C SER A 9 -1.53 42.98 6.25
N ARG A 10 -0.76 44.07 6.10
CA ARG A 10 0.50 44.25 6.81
C ARG A 10 0.31 44.25 8.34
N GLU A 11 -0.77 44.86 8.82
CA GLU A 11 -1.12 44.90 10.25
C GLU A 11 -1.38 43.49 10.79
N GLN A 12 -2.03 42.62 10.01
CA GLN A 12 -2.31 41.25 10.44
C GLN A 12 -1.04 40.43 10.58
N ILE A 13 -0.09 40.57 9.65
CA ILE A 13 1.20 39.87 9.75
C ILE A 13 1.98 40.37 10.97
N SER A 14 1.94 41.68 11.25
CA SER A 14 2.55 42.25 12.46
C SER A 14 1.96 41.66 13.75
N THR A 15 0.63 41.51 13.81
CA THR A 15 -0.06 40.83 14.92
C THR A 15 0.41 39.39 15.07
N PHE A 16 0.50 38.63 13.97
CA PHE A 16 0.95 37.23 14.02
C PHE A 16 2.40 37.08 14.51
N ILE A 17 3.28 38.02 14.16
CA ILE A 17 4.66 38.03 14.67
C ILE A 17 4.66 38.29 16.17
N THR A 18 3.86 39.25 16.63
CA THR A 18 3.74 39.59 18.06
C THR A 18 3.19 38.40 18.87
N GLU A 19 2.11 37.77 18.40
CA GLU A 19 1.53 36.58 19.04
C GLU A 19 2.52 35.41 19.08
N GLY A 20 3.33 35.23 18.03
CA GLY A 20 4.37 34.21 18.00
C GLY A 20 5.47 34.44 19.03
N GLN A 21 5.88 35.69 19.25
CA GLN A 21 6.85 36.04 20.29
C GLN A 21 6.31 35.69 21.68
N GLU A 22 5.08 36.13 21.98
CA GLU A 22 4.44 35.90 23.28
C GLU A 22 4.28 34.40 23.57
N LYS A 23 3.83 33.61 22.60
CA LYS A 23 3.62 32.17 22.80
C LYS A 23 4.90 31.35 22.91
N THR A 24 5.97 31.77 22.25
CA THR A 24 7.26 31.07 22.30
C THR A 24 8.08 31.46 23.52
N GLY A 25 7.70 32.54 24.23
CA GLY A 25 8.45 33.07 25.36
C GLY A 25 9.81 33.66 24.94
N ILE A 26 9.99 33.96 23.66
CA ILE A 26 11.23 34.50 23.11
C ILE A 26 11.14 36.04 23.13
N GLU A 27 11.93 36.68 23.98
CA GLU A 27 12.10 38.14 23.94
C GLU A 27 13.07 38.54 22.82
N PHE A 28 12.64 39.51 22.01
CA PHE A 28 13.46 40.11 20.97
C PHE A 28 14.27 41.30 21.49
N SER A 29 15.58 41.23 21.28
CA SER A 29 16.48 42.36 21.25
C SER A 29 16.02 43.41 20.23
N GLU A 30 16.49 44.65 20.39
CA GLU A 30 16.17 45.75 19.46
C GLU A 30 16.55 45.43 18.00
N LEU A 31 17.59 44.62 17.81
CA LEU A 31 18.03 44.14 16.50
C LEU A 31 16.99 43.20 15.85
N GLU A 32 16.37 42.33 16.64
CA GLU A 32 15.36 41.37 16.17
C GLU A 32 14.02 42.08 15.84
N LYS A 33 13.70 43.16 16.55
CA LYS A 33 12.57 44.05 16.20
C LYS A 33 12.85 44.81 14.90
N GLU A 34 14.07 45.27 14.67
CA GLU A 34 14.47 45.91 13.41
C GLU A 34 14.34 44.95 12.22
N ILE A 35 14.80 43.70 12.38
CA ILE A 35 14.65 42.62 11.38
C ILE A 35 13.18 42.39 11.03
N THR A 36 12.34 42.29 12.06
CA THR A 36 10.89 42.08 11.92
C THR A 36 10.24 43.19 11.12
N ASN A 37 10.56 44.44 11.45
CA ASN A 37 10.01 45.60 10.75
C ASN A 37 10.47 45.65 9.28
N LYS A 38 11.71 45.28 8.97
CA LYS A 38 12.21 45.16 7.58
C LYS A 38 11.47 44.09 6.78
N VAL A 39 11.16 42.94 7.38
CA VAL A 39 10.33 41.90 6.72
C VAL A 39 8.94 42.46 6.42
N LEU A 40 8.36 43.20 7.37
CA LEU A 40 7.02 43.78 7.24
C LEU A 40 6.97 44.93 6.22
N ASP A 41 8.03 45.72 6.10
CA ASP A 41 8.15 46.83 5.15
C ASP A 41 8.22 46.36 3.70
N GLU A 42 8.76 45.17 3.45
CA GLU A 42 8.93 44.63 2.11
C GLU A 42 7.76 43.79 1.61
N LEU A 43 6.70 43.59 2.41
CA LEU A 43 5.52 42.83 1.99
C LEU A 43 4.77 43.54 0.85
N PRO A 44 4.57 42.88 -0.31
CA PRO A 44 3.61 43.33 -1.31
C PRO A 44 2.23 43.68 -0.75
N GLU A 45 1.54 44.65 -1.35
CA GLU A 45 0.19 45.06 -0.93
C GLU A 45 -0.89 43.98 -1.18
N SER A 46 -0.61 42.96 -2.00
CA SER A 46 -1.50 41.82 -2.23
C SER A 46 -0.74 40.56 -2.67
N PHE A 47 -1.26 39.38 -2.31
CA PHE A 47 -0.63 38.08 -2.59
C PHE A 47 -1.62 37.00 -3.01
N ASN A 48 -1.11 35.97 -3.68
CA ASN A 48 -1.73 34.65 -3.67
C ASN A 48 -0.99 33.73 -2.67
N THR A 49 -1.63 32.67 -2.20
CA THR A 49 -1.14 31.81 -1.10
C THR A 49 0.19 31.11 -1.39
N GLY A 50 0.42 30.73 -2.65
CA GLY A 50 1.66 30.08 -3.09
C GLY A 50 2.86 31.03 -3.13
N SER A 51 2.64 32.29 -3.53
CA SER A 51 3.70 33.31 -3.52
C SER A 51 4.06 33.75 -2.12
N LEU A 52 3.09 33.81 -1.18
CA LEU A 52 3.35 34.26 0.19
C LEU A 52 4.24 33.30 0.98
N THR A 53 4.02 31.98 0.91
CA THR A 53 4.87 31.01 1.63
C THR A 53 6.31 31.03 1.10
N LYS A 54 6.47 31.10 -0.23
CA LYS A 54 7.77 31.21 -0.89
C LYS A 54 8.45 32.56 -0.61
N PHE A 55 7.66 33.64 -0.57
CA PHE A 55 8.12 34.98 -0.24
C PHE A 55 8.60 35.05 1.21
N CYS A 56 7.78 34.62 2.17
CA CYS A 56 8.14 34.56 3.59
C CYS A 56 9.43 33.76 3.79
N ARG A 57 9.54 32.58 3.18
CA ARG A 57 10.79 31.78 3.27
C ARG A 57 11.98 32.55 2.70
N ASN A 58 11.94 32.93 1.42
CA ASN A 58 13.08 33.53 0.73
C ASN A 58 13.51 34.89 1.31
N LYS A 59 12.55 35.72 1.74
CA LYS A 59 12.84 37.06 2.28
C LYS A 59 13.29 37.00 3.73
N VAL A 60 12.70 36.13 4.54
CA VAL A 60 13.23 35.86 5.88
C VAL A 60 14.66 35.32 5.77
N ASP A 61 14.94 34.39 4.86
CA ASP A 61 16.30 33.91 4.59
C ASP A 61 17.25 35.03 4.16
N THR A 62 16.81 35.93 3.28
CA THR A 62 17.62 37.07 2.81
C THR A 62 17.92 38.07 3.93
N ILE A 63 16.94 38.34 4.79
CA ILE A 63 17.10 39.29 5.90
C ILE A 63 17.98 38.67 7.01
N LEU A 64 17.80 37.38 7.30
CA LEU A 64 18.61 36.65 8.28
C LEU A 64 20.03 36.36 7.78
N ALA A 65 20.28 36.35 6.46
CA ALA A 65 21.62 36.23 5.91
C ALA A 65 22.57 37.33 6.41
N GLY A 66 22.04 38.52 6.75
CA GLY A 66 22.80 39.62 7.36
C GLY A 66 23.21 39.39 8.82
N TYR A 67 22.74 38.32 9.45
CA TYR A 67 22.94 38.00 10.87
C TYR A 67 23.52 36.60 11.10
N GLN A 68 24.12 36.00 10.06
CA GLN A 68 24.65 34.63 10.09
C GLN A 68 25.74 34.39 11.14
N GLU A 69 26.36 35.44 11.67
CA GLU A 69 27.39 35.36 12.71
C GLU A 69 26.83 35.08 14.11
N ASN A 70 25.50 35.05 14.31
CA ASN A 70 24.87 34.81 15.61
C ASN A 70 23.91 33.59 15.60
N PRO A 71 24.38 32.39 16.01
CA PRO A 71 23.58 31.15 16.01
C PRO A 71 22.30 31.18 16.84
N ASP A 72 22.27 31.97 17.93
CA ASP A 72 21.09 32.10 18.80
C ASP A 72 19.96 32.86 18.08
N ILE A 73 20.31 33.88 17.28
CA ILE A 73 19.35 34.64 16.48
C ILE A 73 18.75 33.74 15.40
N ILE A 74 19.57 32.91 14.75
CA ILE A 74 19.11 31.96 13.72
C ILE A 74 18.08 31.00 14.32
N THR A 75 18.42 30.33 15.43
CA THR A 75 17.54 29.33 16.07
C THR A 75 16.21 29.95 16.51
N LYS A 76 16.23 31.13 17.15
CA LYS A 76 15.02 31.85 17.56
C LYS A 76 14.19 32.32 16.36
N SER A 77 14.84 32.76 15.30
CA SER A 77 14.16 33.24 14.09
C SER A 77 13.43 32.12 13.35
N ASP A 78 13.95 30.88 13.36
CA ASP A 78 13.29 29.75 12.72
C ASP A 78 12.02 29.32 13.46
N VAL A 79 12.05 29.33 14.79
CA VAL A 79 10.87 29.04 15.63
C VAL A 79 9.75 30.05 15.33
N ILE A 80 10.09 31.35 15.27
CA ILE A 80 9.11 32.41 15.03
C ILE A 80 8.64 32.41 13.58
N ARG A 81 9.53 32.21 12.61
CA ARG A 81 9.17 32.04 11.20
C ARG A 81 8.17 30.91 11.03
N ASN A 82 8.42 29.77 11.68
CA ASN A 82 7.53 28.62 11.63
C ASN A 82 6.16 28.95 12.26
N TYR A 83 6.13 29.60 13.43
CA TYR A 83 4.88 30.04 14.05
C TYR A 83 4.07 31.00 13.15
N VAL A 84 4.72 32.04 12.61
CA VAL A 84 4.08 33.03 11.75
C VAL A 84 3.57 32.40 10.45
N GLN A 85 4.33 31.49 9.86
CA GLN A 85 3.89 30.72 8.70
C GLN A 85 2.60 29.94 9.03
N LYS A 86 2.53 29.29 10.20
CA LYS A 86 1.31 28.58 10.64
C LYS A 86 0.11 29.50 10.79
N GLU A 87 0.29 30.67 11.42
CA GLU A 87 -0.77 31.68 11.56
C GLU A 87 -1.29 32.16 10.21
N ILE A 88 -0.39 32.48 9.28
CA ILE A 88 -0.73 32.91 7.93
C ILE A 88 -1.55 31.83 7.22
N ILE A 89 -1.10 30.57 7.26
CA ILE A 89 -1.83 29.45 6.65
C ILE A 89 -3.20 29.27 7.30
N PHE A 90 -3.27 29.28 8.63
CA PHE A 90 -4.53 29.17 9.35
C PHE A 90 -5.50 30.29 8.94
N TYR A 91 -5.03 31.53 8.85
CA TYR A 91 -5.81 32.68 8.40
C TYR A 91 -6.30 32.54 6.96
N LEU A 92 -5.40 32.21 6.03
CA LEU A 92 -5.71 32.06 4.61
C LEU A 92 -6.78 30.99 4.34
N TYR A 93 -6.78 29.93 5.15
CA TYR A 93 -7.71 28.82 5.05
C TYR A 93 -8.72 28.78 6.21
N ASN A 94 -8.96 29.92 6.87
CA ASN A 94 -9.79 29.98 8.09
C ASN A 94 -11.18 29.39 7.89
N GLU A 95 -11.81 29.60 6.72
CA GLU A 95 -13.13 29.03 6.40
C GLU A 95 -13.14 27.49 6.49
N LYS A 96 -12.04 26.84 6.09
CA LYS A 96 -11.89 25.38 6.17
C LYS A 96 -11.64 24.88 7.59
N PHE A 97 -10.95 25.67 8.42
CA PHE A 97 -10.81 25.36 9.84
C PHE A 97 -12.12 25.59 10.60
N LEU A 98 -12.93 26.57 10.20
CA LEU A 98 -14.28 26.79 10.75
C LEU A 98 -15.22 25.62 10.43
N GLU A 99 -15.13 25.01 9.24
CA GLU A 99 -15.88 23.77 8.92
C GLU A 99 -15.59 22.64 9.92
N ILE A 100 -14.33 22.50 10.38
CA ILE A 100 -13.95 21.52 11.42
C ILE A 100 -14.59 21.90 12.76
N ALA A 101 -14.47 23.17 13.17
CA ALA A 101 -15.01 23.66 14.43
C ALA A 101 -16.54 23.47 14.51
N GLU A 102 -17.24 23.81 13.43
CA GLU A 102 -18.69 23.65 13.32
C GLU A 102 -19.12 22.18 13.40
N ALA A 103 -18.41 21.27 12.74
CA ALA A 103 -18.70 19.84 12.86
C ALA A 103 -18.45 19.30 14.27
N ILE A 104 -17.41 19.77 14.96
CA ILE A 104 -17.15 19.40 16.36
C ILE A 104 -18.28 19.89 17.26
N GLU A 105 -18.74 21.13 17.09
CA GLU A 105 -19.85 21.70 17.86
C GLU A 105 -21.17 20.96 17.61
N ASN A 106 -21.46 20.64 16.35
CA ASN A 106 -22.70 19.96 15.94
C ASN A 106 -22.74 18.49 16.35
N GLU A 107 -21.63 17.75 16.16
CA GLU A 107 -21.58 16.31 16.42
C GLU A 107 -21.25 15.96 17.87
N LYS A 108 -20.61 16.88 18.61
CA LYS A 108 -20.12 16.68 19.99
C LYS A 108 -19.38 15.34 20.16
N PRO A 109 -18.35 15.07 19.34
CA PRO A 109 -17.61 13.82 19.43
C PRO A 109 -16.98 13.68 20.82
N ARG A 110 -16.94 12.44 21.34
CA ARG A 110 -16.27 12.16 22.62
C ARG A 110 -14.77 12.44 22.56
N GLU A 111 -14.18 12.28 21.38
CA GLU A 111 -12.75 12.41 21.11
C GLU A 111 -12.56 12.89 19.66
N VAL A 112 -11.63 13.82 19.46
CA VAL A 112 -11.16 14.27 18.15
C VAL A 112 -9.69 13.89 18.03
N ASN A 113 -9.29 13.25 16.94
CA ASN A 113 -7.90 12.90 16.68
C ASN A 113 -7.58 13.12 15.18
N PRO A 114 -6.32 13.01 14.75
CA PRO A 114 -5.96 13.22 13.34
C PRO A 114 -6.73 12.35 12.37
N GLN A 115 -7.11 11.13 12.78
CA GLN A 115 -7.89 10.21 11.99
C GLN A 115 -9.31 10.74 11.77
N TRP A 116 -9.95 11.24 12.83
CA TRP A 116 -11.26 11.88 12.77
C TRP A 116 -11.28 13.05 11.78
N ILE A 117 -10.26 13.92 11.83
CA ILE A 117 -10.13 15.06 10.90
C ILE A 117 -9.89 14.56 9.47
N ARG A 118 -9.05 13.55 9.28
CA ARG A 118 -8.77 12.95 7.96
C ARG A 118 -10.02 12.39 7.29
N ASP A 119 -10.85 11.70 8.05
CA ASP A 119 -11.99 10.98 7.49
C ASP A 119 -13.14 11.92 7.12
N ARG A 120 -13.33 13.02 7.88
CA ARG A 120 -14.37 14.03 7.59
C ARG A 120 -13.91 15.16 6.68
N PHE A 121 -12.65 15.55 6.78
CA PHE A 121 -12.08 16.72 6.10
C PHE A 121 -10.77 16.37 5.39
N PRO A 122 -10.79 15.48 4.38
CA PRO A 122 -9.58 14.98 3.75
C PRO A 122 -8.71 16.08 3.12
N SER A 123 -9.33 17.11 2.53
CA SER A 123 -8.64 18.27 1.96
C SER A 123 -7.94 19.13 3.03
N VAL A 124 -8.59 19.35 4.17
CA VAL A 124 -8.02 20.12 5.29
C VAL A 124 -6.94 19.31 6.00
N SER A 125 -7.13 18.00 6.18
CA SER A 125 -6.12 17.08 6.69
C SER A 125 -4.85 17.07 5.84
N LEU A 126 -4.98 17.19 4.51
CA LEU A 126 -3.85 17.29 3.61
C LEU A 126 -3.12 18.64 3.74
N LEU A 127 -3.88 19.74 3.87
CA LEU A 127 -3.33 21.07 4.13
C LEU A 127 -2.53 21.10 5.44
N ILE A 128 -3.13 20.60 6.53
CA ILE A 128 -2.51 20.51 7.86
C ILE A 128 -1.18 19.74 7.74
N ARG A 129 -1.20 18.55 7.12
CA ARG A 129 -0.01 17.70 6.95
C ARG A 129 1.13 18.35 6.17
N ARG A 130 0.81 19.22 5.21
CA ARG A 130 1.82 19.84 4.35
C ARG A 130 2.40 21.10 4.95
N ALA A 131 1.56 21.91 5.57
CA ALA A 131 1.84 23.32 5.76
C ALA A 131 1.99 23.70 7.24
N LEU A 132 1.45 22.90 8.17
CA LEU A 132 1.44 23.20 9.60
C LEU A 132 2.34 22.21 10.34
N ARG A 133 3.66 22.41 10.21
CA ARG A 133 4.68 21.51 10.77
C ARG A 133 5.45 22.15 11.93
N ASP A 134 5.81 21.39 12.95
CA ASP A 134 6.69 21.84 14.03
C ASP A 134 8.16 22.01 13.56
N SER A 135 9.05 22.36 14.49
CA SER A 135 10.49 22.48 14.23
C SER A 135 11.14 21.17 13.79
N ASP A 136 10.56 20.04 14.16
CA ASP A 136 11.02 18.68 13.83
C ASP A 136 10.44 18.18 12.50
N GLY A 137 9.61 18.99 11.84
CA GLY A 137 8.95 18.65 10.59
C GLY A 137 7.73 17.74 10.76
N ASN A 138 7.30 17.41 11.98
CA ASN A 138 6.04 16.69 12.20
C ASN A 138 4.87 17.65 12.12
N VAL A 139 3.64 17.14 12.06
CA VAL A 139 2.45 17.99 12.06
C VAL A 139 2.26 18.59 13.45
N ASP A 140 2.16 19.92 13.53
CA ASP A 140 1.93 20.63 14.79
C ASP A 140 0.45 20.56 15.18
N TRP A 141 0.03 19.39 15.69
CA TRP A 141 -1.33 19.18 16.15
C TRP A 141 -1.67 20.00 17.38
N SER A 142 -0.67 20.41 18.17
CA SER A 142 -0.86 21.31 19.30
C SER A 142 -1.41 22.65 18.81
N PHE A 143 -0.77 23.27 17.81
CA PHE A 143 -1.22 24.51 17.19
C PHE A 143 -2.66 24.41 16.65
N ILE A 144 -3.01 23.29 16.01
CA ILE A 144 -4.37 23.03 15.52
C ILE A 144 -5.38 22.96 16.67
N ALA A 145 -5.07 22.19 17.71
CA ALA A 145 -5.95 22.02 18.87
C ALA A 145 -6.16 23.35 19.61
N ASP A 146 -5.11 24.18 19.73
CA ASP A 146 -5.17 25.54 20.26
C ASP A 146 -6.12 26.41 19.45
N LYS A 147 -5.93 26.47 18.13
CA LYS A 147 -6.69 27.38 17.26
C LYS A 147 -8.15 26.99 17.11
N LEU A 148 -8.43 25.69 17.10
CA LEU A 148 -9.80 25.17 17.09
C LEU A 148 -10.44 25.16 18.49
N LYS A 149 -9.68 25.45 19.55
CA LYS A 149 -10.12 25.43 20.96
C LYS A 149 -10.68 24.07 21.40
N ILE A 150 -10.00 22.99 21.01
CA ILE A 150 -10.46 21.60 21.24
C ILE A 150 -9.47 20.80 22.10
N LYS A 151 -8.55 21.44 22.82
CA LYS A 151 -7.53 20.76 23.64
C LYS A 151 -8.08 19.73 24.61
N ASP A 152 -9.30 19.96 25.11
CA ASP A 152 -9.99 19.13 26.09
C ASP A 152 -10.52 17.81 25.51
N ILE A 153 -10.83 17.78 24.22
CA ILE A 153 -11.35 16.59 23.52
C ILE A 153 -10.40 16.08 22.44
N PHE A 154 -9.31 16.80 22.16
CA PHE A 154 -8.34 16.43 21.15
C PHE A 154 -7.28 15.50 21.72
N THR A 155 -7.27 14.26 21.24
CA THR A 155 -6.23 13.29 21.60
C THR A 155 -5.35 13.04 20.39
N TYR A 156 -4.08 13.33 20.57
CA TYR A 156 -3.05 12.90 19.65
C TYR A 156 -1.92 12.34 20.49
N GLN A 157 -1.69 11.04 20.34
CA GLN A 157 -0.40 10.48 20.73
C GLN A 157 0.55 10.84 19.61
N GLU A 158 1.41 11.83 19.84
CA GLU A 158 2.62 11.99 19.05
C GLU A 158 3.26 10.61 18.94
N LYS A 159 3.63 10.21 17.72
CA LYS A 159 4.45 9.01 17.57
C LYS A 159 5.69 9.26 18.42
N LYS A 160 5.81 8.51 19.53
CA LYS A 160 6.93 8.64 20.47
C LYS A 160 8.29 8.48 19.77
N PHE A 161 8.30 7.82 18.61
CA PHE A 161 9.48 7.59 17.79
C PHE A 161 9.23 8.06 16.35
N ARG A 162 10.14 8.88 15.82
CA ARG A 162 10.13 9.42 14.46
C ARG A 162 10.65 8.40 13.45
N ASP A 163 11.67 7.64 13.83
CA ASP A 163 12.29 6.64 12.98
C ASP A 163 12.81 5.43 13.76
N ASN A 164 13.37 4.47 13.01
CA ASN A 164 13.95 3.24 13.54
C ASN A 164 15.14 3.52 14.48
N ASN A 165 15.94 4.55 14.22
CA ASN A 165 17.11 4.85 15.04
C ASN A 165 16.69 5.40 16.41
N GLU A 166 15.70 6.29 16.46
CA GLU A 166 15.17 6.85 17.71
C GLU A 166 14.58 5.75 18.60
N ALA A 167 13.85 4.79 18.02
CA ALA A 167 13.35 3.62 18.74
C ALA A 167 14.48 2.73 19.29
N ILE A 168 15.56 2.53 18.53
CA ILE A 168 16.74 1.78 19.01
C ILE A 168 17.46 2.53 20.13
N VAL A 169 17.60 3.84 20.03
CA VAL A 169 18.19 4.68 21.09
C VAL A 169 17.36 4.57 22.37
N GLU A 170 16.03 4.67 22.29
CA GLU A 170 15.15 4.50 23.44
C GLU A 170 15.28 3.08 24.02
N LEU A 171 15.36 2.04 23.18
CA LEU A 171 15.58 0.67 23.63
C LEU A 171 16.89 0.55 24.41
N LYS A 172 17.98 1.14 23.92
CA LYS A 172 19.27 1.19 24.63
C LYS A 172 19.16 1.90 25.98
N GLN A 173 18.45 3.04 26.02
CA GLN A 173 18.22 3.78 27.26
C GLN A 173 17.39 2.98 28.27
N LEU A 174 16.34 2.30 27.79
CA LEU A 174 15.49 1.44 28.60
C LEU A 174 16.31 0.27 29.20
N LEU A 175 17.13 -0.38 28.38
CA LEU A 175 18.04 -1.44 28.80
C LEU A 175 19.07 -0.94 29.81
N GLY A 176 19.71 0.20 29.57
CA GLY A 176 20.66 0.80 30.50
C GLY A 176 20.02 1.19 31.84
N LYS A 177 18.80 1.74 31.80
CA LYS A 177 18.04 2.16 32.99
C LYS A 177 17.58 0.99 33.85
N LYS A 178 17.11 -0.09 33.22
CA LYS A 178 16.54 -1.26 33.91
C LYS A 178 17.58 -2.33 34.21
N ASN A 179 18.65 -2.38 33.41
CA ASN A 179 19.74 -3.35 33.45
C ASN A 179 19.27 -4.80 33.70
N PRO A 180 18.37 -5.34 32.86
CA PRO A 180 17.88 -6.70 33.07
C PRO A 180 19.02 -7.72 32.93
N GLU A 181 18.93 -8.83 33.67
CA GLU A 181 19.83 -9.99 33.47
C GLU A 181 19.66 -10.57 32.06
N THR A 182 18.40 -10.61 31.59
CA THR A 182 18.02 -11.01 30.23
C THR A 182 16.78 -10.25 29.78
N PHE A 183 16.60 -10.01 28.48
CA PHE A 183 15.38 -9.40 27.94
C PHE A 183 14.86 -10.13 26.70
N SER A 184 13.58 -9.90 26.37
CA SER A 184 12.84 -10.54 25.28
C SER A 184 11.76 -9.57 24.75
N PRO A 185 11.07 -9.88 23.64
CA PRO A 185 9.98 -9.06 23.13
C PRO A 185 8.89 -8.77 24.17
N ARG A 186 8.48 -9.79 24.94
CA ARG A 186 7.50 -9.63 26.04
C ARG A 186 8.01 -8.74 27.17
N TRP A 187 9.31 -8.79 27.44
CA TRP A 187 9.89 -7.90 28.45
C TRP A 187 9.80 -6.45 27.98
N ILE A 188 10.12 -6.17 26.70
CA ILE A 188 10.00 -4.82 26.13
C ILE A 188 8.53 -4.35 26.17
N GLU A 189 7.59 -5.21 25.80
CA GLU A 189 6.14 -4.94 25.87
C GLU A 189 5.68 -4.59 27.30
N GLY A 190 6.16 -5.35 28.30
CA GLY A 190 5.82 -5.12 29.70
C GLY A 190 6.43 -3.86 30.32
N GLU A 191 7.60 -3.44 29.84
CA GLU A 191 8.30 -2.25 30.35
C GLU A 191 7.92 -0.97 29.61
N GLU A 192 7.71 -1.04 28.29
CA GLU A 192 7.38 0.10 27.44
C GLU A 192 6.60 -0.35 26.18
N ASP A 193 5.28 -0.53 26.33
CA ASP A 193 4.37 -1.02 25.27
C ASP A 193 4.43 -0.18 23.98
N SER A 194 4.60 1.14 24.11
CA SER A 194 4.71 2.06 22.97
C SER A 194 5.95 1.76 22.11
N LEU A 195 7.08 1.43 22.74
CA LEU A 195 8.33 1.06 22.09
C LEU A 195 8.20 -0.31 21.41
N TYR A 196 7.63 -1.28 22.12
CA TYR A 196 7.39 -2.61 21.55
C TYR A 196 6.50 -2.54 20.31
N SER A 197 5.38 -1.82 20.39
CA SER A 197 4.44 -1.64 19.27
C SER A 197 5.10 -0.99 18.06
N PHE A 198 5.98 -0.01 18.28
CA PHE A 198 6.75 0.62 17.21
C PHE A 198 7.73 -0.37 16.56
N LEU A 199 8.59 -1.01 17.36
CA LEU A 199 9.56 -2.00 16.88
C LEU A 199 8.87 -3.11 16.07
N LYS A 200 7.74 -3.60 16.59
CA LYS A 200 6.94 -4.66 15.97
C LYS A 200 6.42 -4.31 14.57
N THR A 201 6.12 -3.04 14.33
CA THR A 201 5.48 -2.58 13.08
C THR A 201 6.45 -2.00 12.06
N HIS A 202 7.65 -1.60 12.48
CA HIS A 202 8.61 -0.88 11.62
C HIS A 202 9.91 -1.67 11.33
N PHE A 203 10.17 -2.76 12.04
CA PHE A 203 11.24 -3.70 11.74
C PHE A 203 10.61 -5.01 11.30
N LEU A 204 10.28 -5.16 10.02
CA LEU A 204 9.63 -6.35 9.48
C LEU A 204 10.56 -7.13 8.56
N ASP A 205 10.55 -8.45 8.67
CA ASP A 205 11.23 -9.37 7.76
C ASP A 205 10.45 -9.56 6.45
N SER A 206 10.98 -10.39 5.54
CA SER A 206 10.32 -10.69 4.26
C SER A 206 8.95 -11.36 4.39
N ASP A 207 8.66 -11.95 5.55
CA ASP A 207 7.40 -12.63 5.85
C ASP A 207 6.41 -11.71 6.60
N GLY A 208 6.80 -10.46 6.88
CA GLY A 208 5.99 -9.49 7.61
C GLY A 208 5.95 -9.71 9.12
N ASN A 209 6.88 -10.50 9.69
CA ASN A 209 7.07 -10.64 11.13
C ASN A 209 8.14 -9.66 11.61
N THR A 210 8.21 -9.42 12.93
CA THR A 210 9.21 -8.51 13.47
C THR A 210 10.63 -9.08 13.33
N ASP A 211 11.50 -8.35 12.64
CA ASP A 211 12.91 -8.70 12.42
C ASP A 211 13.75 -8.37 13.66
N TRP A 212 13.56 -9.19 14.69
CA TRP A 212 14.36 -9.14 15.92
C TRP A 212 15.86 -9.30 15.67
N PRO A 213 16.34 -10.17 14.76
CA PRO A 213 17.76 -10.20 14.41
C PRO A 213 18.33 -8.82 14.05
N VAL A 214 17.67 -8.08 13.15
CA VAL A 214 18.11 -6.74 12.77
C VAL A 214 18.12 -5.77 13.96
N ILE A 215 17.05 -5.74 14.76
CA ILE A 215 16.98 -4.89 15.97
C ILE A 215 18.17 -5.18 16.89
N ILE A 216 18.47 -6.45 17.11
CA ILE A 216 19.47 -6.87 18.10
C ILE A 216 20.88 -6.66 17.59
N GLU A 217 21.14 -6.87 16.30
CA GLU A 217 22.42 -6.54 15.69
C GLU A 217 22.80 -5.06 15.83
N THR A 218 21.82 -4.15 15.95
CA THR A 218 22.05 -2.72 16.19
C THR A 218 22.33 -2.35 17.66
N LEU A 219 22.16 -3.29 18.59
CA LEU A 219 22.45 -3.08 20.01
C LEU A 219 23.92 -3.30 20.36
N ASP A 220 24.35 -2.70 21.47
CA ASP A 220 25.72 -2.87 21.96
C ASP A 220 25.97 -4.34 22.36
N PRO A 221 27.21 -4.86 22.24
CA PRO A 221 27.51 -6.28 22.49
C PRO A 221 26.99 -6.82 23.83
N GLU A 222 27.07 -6.02 24.89
CA GLU A 222 26.58 -6.41 26.23
C GLU A 222 25.08 -6.72 26.27
N TRP A 223 24.28 -6.04 25.45
CA TRP A 223 22.85 -6.29 25.35
C TRP A 223 22.56 -7.45 24.41
N ARG A 224 23.36 -7.61 23.34
CA ARG A 224 23.25 -8.77 22.44
C ARG A 224 23.42 -10.09 23.19
N ASP A 225 24.36 -10.16 24.13
CA ASP A 225 24.60 -11.36 24.93
C ASP A 225 23.49 -11.64 25.97
N LYS A 226 22.78 -10.59 26.41
CA LYS A 226 21.63 -10.68 27.33
C LYS A 226 20.30 -10.90 26.60
N TRP A 227 20.30 -10.84 25.27
CA TRP A 227 19.09 -11.04 24.49
C TRP A 227 18.66 -12.50 24.55
N THR A 228 17.43 -12.71 24.99
CA THR A 228 16.80 -14.03 25.10
C THR A 228 15.59 -14.13 24.19
N TYR A 229 15.78 -13.81 22.91
CA TYR A 229 14.96 -14.40 21.86
C TYR A 229 15.58 -15.71 21.43
N LYS A 230 15.62 -16.65 22.37
CA LYS A 230 15.81 -18.02 21.96
C LYS A 230 14.45 -18.47 21.45
N GLU A 231 14.47 -19.23 20.36
CA GLU A 231 13.45 -20.21 19.96
C GLU A 231 12.91 -21.08 21.12
N THR A 232 13.35 -20.89 22.37
CA THR A 232 12.85 -21.51 23.59
C THR A 232 11.36 -21.32 23.88
N GLU A 233 10.60 -20.41 23.29
CA GLU A 233 9.14 -20.58 23.33
C GLU A 233 8.70 -21.70 22.38
N ARG A 234 9.26 -21.81 21.16
CA ARG A 234 9.05 -22.97 20.27
C ARG A 234 9.60 -24.27 20.88
N GLY A 235 10.81 -24.27 21.44
CA GLY A 235 11.50 -25.43 21.98
C GLY A 235 11.09 -25.87 23.39
N ARG A 236 10.53 -24.98 24.24
CA ARG A 236 9.91 -25.39 25.52
C ARG A 236 8.45 -25.78 25.36
N LEU A 237 7.69 -25.09 24.49
CA LEU A 237 6.29 -25.45 24.26
C LEU A 237 6.15 -26.68 23.37
N LEU A 238 7.06 -26.95 22.44
CA LEU A 238 6.94 -28.10 21.55
C LEU A 238 6.90 -29.44 22.32
N PRO A 239 7.81 -29.72 23.28
CA PRO A 239 7.69 -30.88 24.16
C PRO A 239 6.35 -30.91 24.93
N ASP A 240 5.92 -29.79 25.53
CA ASP A 240 4.66 -29.71 26.29
C ASP A 240 3.42 -29.93 25.40
N VAL A 241 3.46 -29.44 24.17
CA VAL A 241 2.40 -29.58 23.16
C VAL A 241 2.36 -31.02 22.67
N ILE A 242 3.51 -31.63 22.39
CA ILE A 242 3.63 -33.05 22.02
C ILE A 242 3.12 -33.92 23.17
N GLU A 243 3.48 -33.63 24.41
CA GLU A 243 3.02 -34.37 25.58
C GLU A 243 1.50 -34.28 25.75
N LYS A 244 0.91 -33.08 25.57
CA LYS A 244 -0.56 -32.93 25.56
C LYS A 244 -1.22 -33.74 24.45
N ILE A 245 -0.67 -33.73 23.24
CA ILE A 245 -1.17 -34.57 22.14
C ILE A 245 -1.10 -36.05 22.54
N ILE A 246 0.01 -36.51 23.12
CA ILE A 246 0.17 -37.91 23.57
C ILE A 246 -0.86 -38.27 24.64
N ILE A 247 -1.12 -37.39 25.62
CA ILE A 247 -2.13 -37.60 26.66
C ILE A 247 -3.51 -37.78 26.01
N VAL A 248 -3.92 -36.87 25.13
CA VAL A 248 -5.24 -36.95 24.48
C VAL A 248 -5.35 -38.21 23.60
N LEU A 249 -4.28 -38.60 22.91
CA LEU A 249 -4.25 -39.83 22.10
C LEU A 249 -4.38 -41.11 22.94
N ARG A 250 -3.79 -41.12 24.14
CA ARG A 250 -3.93 -42.24 25.09
C ARG A 250 -5.32 -42.31 25.70
N GLU A 251 -5.91 -41.16 26.04
CA GLU A 251 -7.26 -41.11 26.63
C GLU A 251 -8.36 -41.48 25.63
N ARG A 252 -8.20 -41.09 24.37
CA ARG A 252 -9.23 -41.27 23.33
C ARG A 252 -9.07 -42.56 22.53
N GLU A 253 -7.89 -43.16 22.54
CA GLU A 253 -7.51 -44.37 21.78
C GLU A 253 -8.09 -44.41 20.34
N PRO A 254 -7.86 -43.38 19.51
CA PRO A 254 -8.42 -43.37 18.17
C PRO A 254 -7.86 -44.55 17.35
N LYS A 255 -8.73 -45.18 16.55
CA LYS A 255 -8.33 -46.28 15.65
C LYS A 255 -7.24 -45.84 14.65
N THR A 256 -7.36 -44.61 14.16
CA THR A 256 -6.38 -43.91 13.31
C THR A 256 -6.41 -42.42 13.64
N PHE A 257 -5.29 -41.71 13.51
CA PHE A 257 -5.22 -40.27 13.74
C PHE A 257 -4.14 -39.61 12.89
N GLY A 258 -4.39 -38.38 12.46
CA GLY A 258 -3.51 -37.59 11.59
C GLY A 258 -3.83 -36.09 11.71
N PRO A 259 -3.33 -35.23 10.80
CA PRO A 259 -3.49 -33.77 10.90
C PRO A 259 -4.95 -33.31 11.03
N ASN A 260 -5.86 -33.98 10.33
CA ASN A 260 -7.29 -33.68 10.39
C ASN A 260 -7.93 -34.03 11.75
N TRP A 261 -7.47 -35.10 12.39
CA TRP A 261 -7.96 -35.50 13.70
C TRP A 261 -7.48 -34.51 14.76
N LEU A 262 -6.19 -34.12 14.71
CA LEU A 262 -5.63 -33.10 15.58
C LEU A 262 -6.35 -31.75 15.43
N ALA A 263 -6.73 -31.36 14.21
CA ALA A 263 -7.49 -30.13 13.99
C ALA A 263 -8.87 -30.13 14.69
N ILE A 264 -9.46 -31.32 14.92
CA ILE A 264 -10.77 -31.47 15.54
C ILE A 264 -10.63 -31.63 17.05
N GLU A 265 -9.79 -32.58 17.48
CA GLU A 265 -9.70 -33.03 18.88
C GLU A 265 -8.63 -32.28 19.69
N CYS A 266 -7.66 -31.64 19.01
CA CYS A 266 -6.54 -30.91 19.61
C CYS A 266 -6.32 -29.56 18.89
N ASN A 267 -7.38 -28.79 18.63
CA ASN A 267 -7.32 -27.61 17.76
C ASN A 267 -6.27 -26.58 18.19
N ARG A 268 -6.05 -26.43 19.50
CA ARG A 268 -5.03 -25.51 20.05
C ARG A 268 -3.62 -25.97 19.67
N GLU A 269 -3.32 -27.24 19.87
CA GLU A 269 -2.03 -27.86 19.56
C GLU A 269 -1.81 -27.96 18.04
N TYR A 270 -2.87 -28.22 17.27
CA TYR A 270 -2.87 -28.16 15.80
C TYR A 270 -2.51 -26.76 15.30
N THR A 271 -3.11 -25.71 15.88
CA THR A 271 -2.82 -24.31 15.51
C THR A 271 -1.38 -23.95 15.86
N PHE A 272 -0.87 -24.43 17.00
CA PHE A 272 0.54 -24.28 17.35
C PHE A 272 1.46 -24.87 16.26
N PHE A 273 1.26 -26.13 15.85
CA PHE A 273 2.03 -26.75 14.76
C PHE A 273 1.88 -26.00 13.45
N LYS A 274 0.64 -25.64 13.08
CA LYS A 274 0.35 -24.89 11.87
C LYS A 274 1.04 -23.53 11.83
N ASP A 275 1.26 -22.86 12.95
CA ASP A 275 1.79 -21.50 12.94
C ASP A 275 3.29 -21.45 13.30
N HIS A 276 3.82 -22.47 13.98
CA HIS A 276 5.15 -22.42 14.59
C HIS A 276 6.09 -23.56 14.22
N VAL A 277 5.61 -24.63 13.57
CA VAL A 277 6.42 -25.79 13.20
C VAL A 277 6.44 -25.92 11.68
N ARG A 278 7.62 -25.75 11.08
CA ARG A 278 7.84 -25.81 9.64
C ARG A 278 8.87 -26.87 9.30
N SER A 279 8.61 -27.60 8.23
CA SER A 279 9.57 -28.48 7.57
C SER A 279 10.59 -27.66 6.77
N ALA A 280 11.65 -28.33 6.29
CA ALA A 280 12.69 -27.69 5.47
C ALA A 280 12.16 -27.09 4.15
N ASP A 281 11.02 -27.56 3.64
CA ASP A 281 10.34 -27.05 2.44
C ASP A 281 9.22 -26.03 2.75
N GLY A 282 9.10 -25.56 4.00
CA GLY A 282 8.14 -24.55 4.41
C GLY A 282 6.71 -25.06 4.64
N GLN A 283 6.48 -26.37 4.57
CA GLN A 283 5.20 -26.99 4.96
C GLN A 283 5.09 -27.10 6.50
N ILE A 284 3.92 -27.51 7.01
CA ILE A 284 3.78 -27.80 8.45
C ILE A 284 4.66 -29.01 8.77
N GLY A 285 5.58 -28.86 9.72
CA GLY A 285 6.56 -29.90 10.07
C GLY A 285 5.96 -31.04 10.89
N TRP A 286 5.05 -31.81 10.29
CA TRP A 286 4.40 -32.97 10.92
C TRP A 286 5.40 -34.07 11.24
N GLU A 287 6.47 -34.20 10.47
CA GLU A 287 7.56 -35.14 10.71
C GLU A 287 8.16 -34.98 12.11
N ILE A 288 8.27 -33.74 12.60
CA ILE A 288 8.77 -33.44 13.95
C ILE A 288 7.84 -34.01 15.03
N LEU A 289 6.51 -33.91 14.82
CA LEU A 289 5.54 -34.53 15.71
C LEU A 289 5.66 -36.05 15.66
N VAL A 290 5.64 -36.63 14.45
CA VAL A 290 5.66 -38.08 14.22
C VAL A 290 6.92 -38.71 14.81
N ASP A 291 8.07 -38.06 14.65
CA ASP A 291 9.35 -38.51 15.19
C ASP A 291 9.45 -38.37 16.71
N SER A 292 8.56 -37.59 17.33
CA SER A 292 8.47 -37.44 18.77
C SER A 292 7.40 -38.32 19.41
N LEU A 293 6.54 -38.99 18.62
CA LEU A 293 5.52 -39.89 19.15
C LEU A 293 6.13 -41.24 19.61
N PRO A 294 5.59 -41.83 20.69
CA PRO A 294 5.86 -43.22 21.06
C PRO A 294 5.60 -44.16 19.88
N ILE A 295 6.39 -45.23 19.76
CA ILE A 295 6.40 -46.09 18.57
C ILE A 295 5.03 -46.67 18.20
N GLU A 296 4.18 -46.97 19.19
CA GLU A 296 2.81 -47.47 18.99
C GLU A 296 1.90 -46.41 18.34
N LEU A 297 1.99 -45.16 18.81
CA LEU A 297 1.24 -44.03 18.27
C LEU A 297 1.79 -43.60 16.91
N ARG A 298 3.12 -43.64 16.73
CA ARG A 298 3.77 -43.42 15.44
C ARG A 298 3.28 -44.44 14.41
N ASN A 299 3.22 -45.72 14.76
CA ASN A 299 2.72 -46.75 13.85
C ASN A 299 1.24 -46.56 13.51
N LYS A 300 0.42 -46.07 14.44
CA LYS A 300 -0.98 -45.70 14.17
C LYS A 300 -1.09 -44.46 13.27
N TRP A 301 -0.23 -43.45 13.44
CA TRP A 301 -0.15 -42.29 12.54
C TRP A 301 0.26 -42.73 11.13
N LEU A 302 1.35 -43.50 11.02
CA LEU A 302 1.85 -44.02 9.75
C LEU A 302 0.88 -45.00 9.09
N ALA A 303 0.10 -45.76 9.86
CA ALA A 303 -0.98 -46.59 9.32
C ALA A 303 -2.14 -45.73 8.78
N SER A 304 -2.43 -44.59 9.42
CA SER A 304 -3.43 -43.64 8.93
C SER A 304 -2.98 -42.88 7.66
N GLU A 305 -1.66 -42.70 7.49
CA GLU A 305 -1.06 -42.15 6.26
C GLU A 305 -0.97 -43.21 5.16
N LYS A 306 -0.57 -44.45 5.49
CA LYS A 306 -0.53 -45.58 4.54
C LYS A 306 -1.88 -45.99 3.99
N ASP A 307 -2.98 -45.67 4.69
CA ASP A 307 -4.33 -45.95 4.20
C ASP A 307 -4.80 -45.01 3.08
N ARG A 308 -4.02 -43.99 2.66
CA ARG A 308 -4.39 -43.14 1.52
C ARG A 308 -3.21 -42.69 0.66
N ASP A 309 -2.36 -43.63 0.25
CA ASP A 309 -1.62 -43.47 -1.01
C ASP A 309 -2.62 -43.60 -2.16
N TRP A 310 -3.40 -42.54 -2.35
CA TRP A 310 -4.28 -42.46 -3.49
C TRP A 310 -3.50 -42.02 -4.71
N ASP A 311 -3.57 -42.85 -5.74
CA ASP A 311 -3.45 -42.38 -7.11
C ASP A 311 -4.83 -41.93 -7.62
N TYR A 312 -4.86 -41.38 -8.82
CA TYR A 312 -6.11 -40.94 -9.44
C TYR A 312 -7.15 -42.06 -9.51
N GLN A 313 -6.73 -43.29 -9.83
CA GLN A 313 -7.65 -44.42 -10.04
C GLN A 313 -8.27 -44.90 -8.72
N SER A 314 -7.47 -45.05 -7.68
CA SER A 314 -7.92 -45.42 -6.33
C SER A 314 -8.83 -44.35 -5.71
N ALA A 315 -8.60 -43.06 -5.99
CA ALA A 315 -9.53 -42.01 -5.57
C ALA A 315 -10.89 -42.08 -6.29
N ILE A 316 -10.90 -42.34 -7.61
CA ILE A 316 -12.15 -42.53 -8.37
C ILE A 316 -12.88 -43.79 -7.91
N GLU A 317 -12.14 -44.88 -7.67
CA GLU A 317 -12.70 -46.14 -7.17
C GLU A 317 -13.31 -45.98 -5.78
N GLN A 318 -12.62 -45.28 -4.87
CA GLN A 318 -13.16 -44.95 -3.55
C GLN A 318 -14.43 -44.10 -3.65
N LEU A 319 -14.46 -43.12 -4.56
CA LEU A 319 -15.67 -42.33 -4.81
C LEU A 319 -16.83 -43.23 -5.28
N ARG A 320 -16.55 -44.20 -6.16
CA ARG A 320 -17.54 -45.15 -6.65
C ARG A 320 -18.08 -46.03 -5.52
N ILE A 321 -17.22 -46.61 -4.69
CA ILE A 321 -17.60 -47.44 -3.54
C ILE A 321 -18.54 -46.65 -2.60
N ILE A 322 -18.19 -45.40 -2.32
CA ILE A 322 -19.01 -44.50 -1.48
C ILE A 322 -20.38 -44.25 -2.12
N LEU A 323 -20.44 -44.00 -3.42
CA LEU A 323 -21.69 -43.78 -4.14
C LEU A 323 -22.58 -45.03 -4.16
N GLU A 324 -22.01 -46.21 -4.37
CA GLU A 324 -22.74 -47.49 -4.35
C GLU A 324 -23.27 -47.85 -2.95
N ALA A 325 -22.51 -47.52 -1.90
CA ALA A 325 -22.90 -47.77 -0.52
C ALA A 325 -24.02 -46.82 -0.05
N GLU A 326 -23.85 -45.51 -0.26
CA GLU A 326 -24.78 -44.49 0.23
C GLU A 326 -26.00 -44.29 -0.69
N LYS A 327 -25.89 -44.70 -1.96
CA LYS A 327 -26.91 -44.56 -3.01
C LYS A 327 -27.62 -43.20 -3.02
N PRO A 328 -26.89 -42.07 -3.00
CA PRO A 328 -27.52 -40.76 -2.96
C PRO A 328 -28.39 -40.55 -4.21
N GLU A 329 -29.57 -39.95 -4.03
CA GLU A 329 -30.40 -39.53 -5.15
C GLU A 329 -29.65 -38.52 -6.02
N THR A 330 -28.89 -37.61 -5.38
CA THR A 330 -27.95 -36.70 -6.03
C THR A 330 -26.74 -36.43 -5.14
N PHE A 331 -25.58 -36.12 -5.73
CA PHE A 331 -24.37 -35.79 -4.97
C PHE A 331 -23.62 -34.59 -5.57
N ASN A 332 -22.81 -33.94 -4.74
CA ASN A 332 -22.01 -32.77 -5.10
C ASN A 332 -20.71 -32.71 -4.27
N SER A 333 -19.86 -31.71 -4.51
CA SER A 333 -18.58 -31.58 -3.80
C SER A 333 -18.70 -31.44 -2.28
N THR A 334 -19.81 -30.87 -1.79
CA THR A 334 -20.08 -30.74 -0.35
C THR A 334 -20.48 -32.08 0.24
N TRP A 335 -21.27 -32.86 -0.50
CA TRP A 335 -21.63 -34.22 -0.11
C TRP A 335 -20.39 -35.12 -0.03
N ILE A 336 -19.51 -35.07 -1.03
CA ILE A 336 -18.23 -35.82 -1.00
C ILE A 336 -17.42 -35.41 0.24
N LYS A 337 -17.33 -34.11 0.53
CA LYS A 337 -16.64 -33.61 1.72
C LYS A 337 -17.26 -34.08 3.03
N SER A 338 -18.58 -34.22 3.11
CA SER A 338 -19.27 -34.67 4.33
C SER A 338 -19.15 -36.18 4.54
N VAL A 339 -19.14 -36.97 3.46
CA VAL A 339 -19.07 -38.43 3.55
C VAL A 339 -17.62 -38.92 3.66
N ASP A 340 -16.71 -38.34 2.88
CA ASP A 340 -15.28 -38.63 2.97
C ASP A 340 -14.44 -37.37 2.75
N LYS A 341 -14.16 -36.67 3.86
CA LYS A 341 -13.34 -35.45 3.88
C LYS A 341 -11.95 -35.68 3.31
N GLY A 342 -11.35 -36.84 3.54
CA GLY A 342 -10.02 -37.12 2.99
C GLY A 342 -10.07 -37.21 1.47
N LEU A 343 -11.09 -37.88 0.91
CA LEU A 343 -11.32 -38.00 -0.55
C LEU A 343 -11.43 -36.64 -1.19
N TYR A 344 -12.29 -35.80 -0.61
CA TYR A 344 -12.42 -34.43 -1.06
C TYR A 344 -11.10 -33.65 -1.06
N LEU A 345 -10.29 -33.77 0.01
CA LEU A 345 -9.01 -33.06 0.10
C LEU A 345 -7.98 -33.56 -0.91
N TYR A 346 -7.96 -34.86 -1.19
CA TYR A 346 -7.09 -35.41 -2.23
C TYR A 346 -7.48 -34.91 -3.61
N LEU A 347 -8.77 -35.01 -3.96
CA LEU A 347 -9.28 -34.51 -5.24
C LEU A 347 -8.98 -33.00 -5.38
N LEU A 348 -9.10 -32.25 -4.28
CA LEU A 348 -8.78 -30.82 -4.23
C LEU A 348 -7.31 -30.52 -4.50
N ARG A 349 -6.39 -31.34 -3.99
CA ARG A 349 -4.95 -31.11 -4.13
C ARG A 349 -4.42 -31.57 -5.48
N ASN A 350 -4.88 -32.73 -5.95
CA ASN A 350 -4.22 -33.46 -7.03
C ASN A 350 -4.96 -33.40 -8.38
N ILE A 351 -6.23 -32.99 -8.41
CA ILE A 351 -7.04 -32.99 -9.65
C ILE A 351 -7.61 -31.60 -9.85
N ARG A 352 -6.77 -30.68 -10.32
CA ARG A 352 -7.08 -29.25 -10.45
C ARG A 352 -7.00 -28.76 -11.89
N THR A 353 -7.81 -27.75 -12.19
CA THR A 353 -7.57 -26.76 -13.24
C THR A 353 -6.80 -25.57 -12.64
N GLU A 354 -6.48 -24.56 -13.45
CA GLU A 354 -5.87 -23.31 -12.97
C GLU A 354 -6.67 -22.63 -11.84
N GLU A 355 -8.00 -22.80 -11.81
CA GLU A 355 -8.88 -22.10 -10.87
C GLU A 355 -9.45 -22.99 -9.74
N ALA A 356 -9.70 -24.29 -9.99
CA ALA A 356 -10.49 -25.14 -9.08
C ALA A 356 -10.25 -26.64 -9.27
N ILE A 357 -11.03 -27.49 -8.61
CA ILE A 357 -11.05 -28.95 -8.83
C ILE A 357 -11.62 -29.23 -10.23
N ASP A 358 -10.96 -30.10 -11.00
CA ASP A 358 -11.44 -30.56 -12.30
C ASP A 358 -12.55 -31.63 -12.13
N TRP A 359 -13.74 -31.16 -11.77
CA TRP A 359 -14.91 -32.04 -11.62
C TRP A 359 -15.33 -32.68 -12.94
N SER A 360 -15.06 -32.06 -14.09
CA SER A 360 -15.38 -32.65 -15.40
C SER A 360 -14.60 -33.95 -15.60
N LYS A 361 -13.30 -33.93 -15.29
CA LYS A 361 -12.44 -35.11 -15.34
C LYS A 361 -12.85 -36.19 -14.35
N ILE A 362 -13.17 -35.80 -13.10
CA ILE A 362 -13.60 -36.74 -12.04
C ILE A 362 -14.92 -37.41 -12.43
N ILE A 363 -15.94 -36.62 -12.79
CA ILE A 363 -17.27 -37.13 -13.11
C ILE A 363 -17.26 -37.93 -14.41
N GLY A 364 -16.49 -37.49 -15.43
CA GLY A 364 -16.32 -38.25 -16.67
C GLY A 364 -15.71 -39.64 -16.47
N SER A 365 -15.05 -39.88 -15.34
CA SER A 365 -14.44 -41.18 -14.99
C SER A 365 -15.35 -42.09 -14.15
N LEU A 366 -16.53 -41.61 -13.73
CA LEU A 366 -17.53 -42.43 -13.02
C LEU A 366 -18.48 -43.14 -14.00
N PRO A 367 -19.14 -44.25 -13.60
CA PRO A 367 -20.22 -44.86 -14.38
C PRO A 367 -21.35 -43.88 -14.74
N GLN A 368 -21.99 -44.06 -15.90
CA GLN A 368 -23.01 -43.15 -16.44
C GLN A 368 -24.17 -42.88 -15.47
N GLU A 369 -24.56 -43.87 -14.66
CA GLU A 369 -25.60 -43.71 -13.64
C GLU A 369 -25.25 -42.64 -12.60
N TRP A 370 -23.99 -42.51 -12.21
CA TRP A 370 -23.52 -41.51 -11.26
C TRP A 370 -23.28 -40.16 -11.94
N GLN A 371 -22.84 -40.17 -13.19
CA GLN A 371 -22.71 -38.94 -13.98
C GLN A 371 -24.01 -38.14 -14.03
N THR A 372 -25.15 -38.83 -14.24
CA THR A 372 -26.48 -38.18 -14.30
C THR A 372 -26.99 -37.67 -12.95
N ARG A 373 -26.47 -38.21 -11.84
CA ARG A 373 -26.83 -37.83 -10.46
C ARG A 373 -25.91 -36.75 -9.86
N TRP A 374 -24.82 -36.41 -10.55
CA TRP A 374 -23.97 -35.29 -10.15
C TRP A 374 -24.74 -33.97 -10.28
N ARG A 375 -24.91 -33.28 -9.15
CA ARG A 375 -25.47 -31.93 -9.11
C ARG A 375 -24.34 -30.96 -8.87
N VAL A 376 -24.05 -30.14 -9.86
CA VAL A 376 -23.23 -28.94 -9.63
C VAL A 376 -23.97 -28.07 -8.63
N ARG A 377 -23.34 -27.72 -7.50
CA ARG A 377 -23.95 -26.98 -6.37
C ARG A 377 -24.96 -25.94 -6.88
N TRP A 378 -26.25 -26.14 -6.58
CA TRP A 378 -27.28 -25.13 -6.77
C TRP A 378 -27.41 -24.40 -5.43
N ARG A 379 -27.05 -23.12 -5.38
CA ARG A 379 -27.43 -22.25 -4.25
C ARG A 379 -28.73 -21.58 -4.70
N ASP A 380 -29.83 -21.88 -4.03
CA ASP A 380 -31.14 -21.24 -4.25
C ASP A 380 -31.70 -21.36 -5.68
N GLY A 381 -31.71 -22.58 -6.25
CA GLY A 381 -32.38 -22.83 -7.54
C GLY A 381 -31.63 -22.38 -8.79
N VAL A 382 -30.34 -22.00 -8.71
CA VAL A 382 -29.52 -21.63 -9.88
C VAL A 382 -28.30 -22.55 -10.12
N LYS A 383 -28.11 -23.00 -11.36
CA LYS A 383 -27.05 -23.92 -11.85
C LYS A 383 -25.71 -23.22 -11.73
N ILE A 384 -24.71 -23.83 -11.08
CA ILE A 384 -23.29 -23.40 -11.20
C ILE A 384 -22.59 -24.21 -12.32
N GLY A 385 -23.29 -24.48 -13.42
CA GLY A 385 -22.63 -24.39 -14.72
C GLY A 385 -22.69 -22.91 -15.08
N ARG A 386 -21.56 -22.26 -15.39
CA ARG A 386 -21.50 -20.83 -15.78
C ARG A 386 -22.26 -20.61 -17.10
N GLU A 387 -23.58 -20.80 -17.12
CA GLU A 387 -24.43 -20.20 -18.15
C GLU A 387 -24.35 -18.68 -17.93
N LYS A 388 -24.16 -17.95 -19.03
CA LYS A 388 -24.21 -16.48 -19.07
C LYS A 388 -25.53 -16.05 -18.43
N LYS A 389 -25.50 -15.64 -17.15
CA LYS A 389 -26.67 -15.06 -16.45
C LYS A 389 -27.18 -13.79 -17.14
N PHE A 390 -26.32 -13.19 -17.97
CA PHE A 390 -26.60 -12.05 -18.80
C PHE A 390 -26.07 -12.31 -20.22
N SER A 391 -26.86 -12.06 -21.25
CA SER A 391 -26.29 -11.60 -22.51
C SER A 391 -25.58 -10.26 -22.29
N PHE A 392 -24.74 -9.82 -23.22
CA PHE A 392 -24.06 -8.54 -23.04
C PHE A 392 -25.09 -7.40 -22.93
N GLU A 393 -26.15 -7.47 -23.74
CA GLU A 393 -27.30 -6.57 -23.73
C GLU A 393 -28.01 -6.58 -22.38
N GLN A 394 -28.30 -7.76 -21.82
CA GLN A 394 -28.92 -7.88 -20.48
C GLN A 394 -28.04 -7.30 -19.38
N ALA A 395 -26.71 -7.44 -19.47
CA ALA A 395 -25.79 -6.84 -18.50
C ALA A 395 -25.78 -5.31 -18.60
N ILE A 396 -25.83 -4.78 -19.83
CA ILE A 396 -25.92 -3.33 -20.05
C ILE A 396 -27.27 -2.79 -19.55
N ASP A 397 -28.37 -3.47 -19.80
CA ASP A 397 -29.70 -3.03 -19.34
C ASP A 397 -29.79 -3.03 -17.82
N GLU A 398 -29.23 -4.05 -17.17
CA GLU A 398 -29.14 -4.12 -15.71
C GLU A 398 -28.24 -3.00 -15.15
N LEU A 399 -27.14 -2.67 -15.84
CA LEU A 399 -26.28 -1.54 -15.48
C LEU A 399 -27.04 -0.20 -15.60
N LYS A 400 -27.77 0.01 -16.70
CA LYS A 400 -28.58 1.22 -16.91
C LYS A 400 -29.64 1.39 -15.83
N LYS A 401 -30.36 0.31 -15.51
CA LYS A 401 -31.35 0.28 -14.44
C LYS A 401 -30.72 0.63 -13.10
N LEU A 402 -29.56 0.05 -12.79
CA LEU A 402 -28.82 0.32 -11.56
C LEU A 402 -28.37 1.79 -11.46
N ILE A 403 -27.89 2.38 -12.56
CA ILE A 403 -27.50 3.79 -12.62
C ILE A 403 -28.73 4.69 -12.43
N GLN A 404 -29.85 4.38 -13.07
CA GLN A 404 -31.09 5.16 -12.96
C GLN A 404 -31.67 5.10 -11.53
N GLU A 405 -31.68 3.93 -10.90
CA GLU A 405 -32.22 3.72 -9.56
C GLU A 405 -31.38 4.40 -8.47
N LYS A 406 -30.04 4.37 -8.61
CA LYS A 406 -29.12 4.92 -7.60
C LYS A 406 -28.69 6.35 -7.88
N ASN A 407 -28.82 6.82 -9.11
CA ASN A 407 -28.34 8.11 -9.61
C ASN A 407 -26.99 8.53 -9.02
N PRO A 408 -25.94 7.70 -9.16
CA PRO A 408 -24.64 8.00 -8.55
C PRO A 408 -24.01 9.23 -9.19
N ALA A 409 -23.31 10.05 -8.40
CA ALA A 409 -22.51 11.15 -8.94
C ALA A 409 -21.33 10.64 -9.78
N ILE A 410 -20.78 9.47 -9.42
CA ILE A 410 -19.64 8.83 -10.09
C ILE A 410 -19.90 7.32 -10.21
N ILE A 411 -19.67 6.76 -11.39
CA ILE A 411 -19.82 5.33 -11.68
C ILE A 411 -18.42 4.71 -11.81
N THR A 412 -18.01 3.92 -10.82
CA THR A 412 -16.74 3.16 -10.82
C THR A 412 -17.01 1.65 -10.85
N SER A 413 -15.96 0.84 -11.07
CA SER A 413 -16.09 -0.62 -10.88
C SER A 413 -16.46 -0.97 -9.44
N GLY A 414 -16.01 -0.17 -8.46
CA GLY A 414 -16.39 -0.29 -7.05
C GLY A 414 -17.89 -0.06 -6.84
N PHE A 415 -18.47 0.98 -7.46
CA PHE A 415 -19.92 1.22 -7.42
C PHE A 415 -20.72 0.01 -7.95
N ILE A 416 -20.33 -0.53 -9.11
CA ILE A 416 -20.99 -1.72 -9.69
C ILE A 416 -20.81 -2.91 -8.73
N GLY A 417 -19.60 -3.13 -8.21
CA GLY A 417 -19.32 -4.23 -7.28
C GLY A 417 -20.12 -4.16 -5.98
N GLN A 418 -20.32 -2.96 -5.43
CA GLN A 418 -21.07 -2.75 -4.18
C GLN A 418 -22.58 -2.96 -4.37
N ASN A 419 -23.12 -2.53 -5.51
CA ASN A 419 -24.57 -2.57 -5.74
C ASN A 419 -25.02 -3.83 -6.50
N ASN A 420 -24.18 -4.38 -7.38
CA ASN A 420 -24.46 -5.61 -8.12
C ASN A 420 -23.16 -6.40 -8.41
N PRO A 421 -22.66 -7.20 -7.43
CA PRO A 421 -21.44 -7.99 -7.59
C PRO A 421 -21.48 -8.98 -8.75
N SER A 422 -22.67 -9.49 -9.09
CA SER A 422 -22.87 -10.44 -10.20
C SER A 422 -22.62 -9.78 -11.55
N LEU A 423 -23.08 -8.54 -11.71
CA LEU A 423 -22.89 -7.73 -12.90
C LEU A 423 -21.41 -7.36 -13.10
N LEU A 424 -20.71 -6.95 -12.04
CA LEU A 424 -19.25 -6.72 -12.11
C LEU A 424 -18.51 -8.00 -12.49
N SER A 425 -18.85 -9.13 -11.87
CA SER A 425 -18.24 -10.43 -12.19
C SER A 425 -18.47 -10.85 -13.65
N TYR A 426 -19.61 -10.48 -14.23
CA TYR A 426 -19.89 -10.71 -15.64
C TYR A 426 -18.94 -9.92 -16.54
N PHE A 427 -18.81 -8.61 -16.32
CA PHE A 427 -17.88 -7.77 -17.08
C PHE A 427 -16.45 -8.26 -16.92
N ILE A 428 -16.03 -8.60 -15.69
CA ILE A 428 -14.73 -9.19 -15.39
C ILE A 428 -14.47 -10.46 -16.20
N ARG A 429 -15.47 -11.31 -16.44
CA ARG A 429 -15.24 -12.60 -17.10
C ARG A 429 -15.39 -12.55 -18.62
N TYR A 430 -16.30 -11.73 -19.14
CA TYR A 430 -16.77 -11.86 -20.53
C TYR A 430 -16.57 -10.62 -21.39
N VAL A 431 -16.31 -9.45 -20.81
CA VAL A 431 -16.07 -8.23 -21.57
C VAL A 431 -14.60 -7.91 -21.44
N LYS A 432 -13.78 -8.65 -22.17
CA LYS A 432 -12.32 -8.58 -22.08
C LYS A 432 -11.72 -7.80 -23.26
N ASP A 433 -10.69 -7.00 -22.98
CA ASP A 433 -9.81 -6.42 -23.98
C ASP A 433 -8.74 -7.43 -24.45
N GLU A 434 -7.85 -7.00 -25.35
CA GLU A 434 -6.72 -7.79 -25.84
C GLU A 434 -5.73 -8.22 -24.74
N ASP A 435 -5.72 -7.51 -23.60
CA ASP A 435 -4.86 -7.80 -22.45
C ASP A 435 -5.55 -8.75 -21.45
N GLY A 436 -6.76 -9.23 -21.73
CA GLY A 436 -7.51 -10.09 -20.82
C GLY A 436 -8.10 -9.36 -19.61
N GLU A 437 -8.22 -8.02 -19.64
CA GLU A 437 -8.84 -7.19 -18.60
C GLU A 437 -10.19 -6.62 -19.05
N VAL A 438 -10.95 -5.98 -18.17
CA VAL A 438 -12.30 -5.50 -18.55
C VAL A 438 -12.25 -4.37 -19.58
N ASP A 439 -12.87 -4.57 -20.74
CA ASP A 439 -13.04 -3.52 -21.75
C ASP A 439 -14.18 -2.57 -21.35
N TRP A 440 -13.86 -1.65 -20.45
CA TRP A 440 -14.79 -0.62 -20.01
C TRP A 440 -15.22 0.33 -21.14
N ARG A 441 -14.51 0.40 -22.27
CA ARG A 441 -14.93 1.26 -23.39
C ARG A 441 -16.17 0.70 -24.05
N VAL A 442 -16.19 -0.62 -24.26
CA VAL A 442 -17.34 -1.33 -24.80
C VAL A 442 -18.54 -1.23 -23.86
N VAL A 443 -18.34 -1.27 -22.55
CA VAL A 443 -19.43 -1.08 -21.57
C VAL A 443 -19.96 0.36 -21.59
N VAL A 444 -19.07 1.34 -21.48
CA VAL A 444 -19.43 2.77 -21.40
C VAL A 444 -20.09 3.25 -22.68
N SER A 445 -19.65 2.79 -23.85
CA SER A 445 -20.23 3.22 -25.14
C SER A 445 -21.70 2.82 -25.31
N GLN A 446 -22.21 1.89 -24.51
CA GLN A 446 -23.61 1.45 -24.54
C GLN A 446 -24.53 2.24 -23.59
N LEU A 447 -23.96 3.10 -22.73
CA LEU A 447 -24.69 3.95 -21.80
C LEU A 447 -25.12 5.26 -22.48
N ASP A 448 -26.11 5.97 -21.94
CA ASP A 448 -26.47 7.31 -22.39
C ASP A 448 -25.38 8.35 -22.07
N ILE A 449 -25.38 9.49 -22.78
CA ILE A 449 -24.34 10.52 -22.67
C ILE A 449 -24.18 11.05 -21.23
N GLU A 450 -25.28 11.18 -20.48
CA GLU A 450 -25.24 11.65 -19.10
C GLU A 450 -24.51 10.63 -18.21
N SER A 451 -24.89 9.36 -18.30
CA SER A 451 -24.23 8.26 -17.59
C SER A 451 -22.76 8.09 -17.99
N GLN A 452 -22.43 8.23 -19.27
CA GLN A 452 -21.04 8.18 -19.76
C GLN A 452 -20.17 9.26 -19.08
N SER A 453 -20.69 10.47 -18.91
CA SER A 453 -19.97 11.58 -18.26
C SER A 453 -19.67 11.33 -16.77
N LYS A 454 -20.50 10.49 -16.12
CA LYS A 454 -20.35 10.07 -14.71
C LYS A 454 -19.40 8.87 -14.55
N CYS A 455 -19.06 8.16 -15.63
CA CYS A 455 -18.17 7.00 -15.56
C CYS A 455 -16.72 7.41 -15.25
N ARG A 456 -16.12 6.77 -14.24
CA ARG A 456 -14.71 6.87 -13.85
C ARG A 456 -14.13 5.46 -13.76
N PHE A 457 -14.16 4.76 -14.88
CA PHE A 457 -13.39 3.53 -15.02
C PHE A 457 -11.96 3.89 -15.39
N PRO A 458 -10.95 3.16 -14.90
CA PRO A 458 -9.58 3.36 -15.31
C PRO A 458 -9.53 3.22 -16.83
N LYS A 459 -9.31 4.35 -17.50
CA LYS A 459 -9.06 4.42 -18.92
C LYS A 459 -7.71 3.79 -19.16
N LYS A 460 -7.64 2.47 -19.33
CA LYS A 460 -6.39 1.79 -19.68
C LYS A 460 -5.79 2.46 -20.92
N ILE A 461 -4.56 2.98 -20.75
CA ILE A 461 -3.39 3.12 -21.64
C ILE A 461 -3.60 3.53 -23.12
N LYS A 462 -4.62 3.04 -23.81
CA LYS A 462 -4.90 3.31 -25.23
C LYS A 462 -5.34 4.76 -25.52
N HIS A 463 -5.29 5.71 -24.58
CA HIS A 463 -5.51 7.12 -24.90
C HIS A 463 -4.20 7.88 -25.19
N TYR A 464 -3.06 7.38 -24.70
CA TYR A 464 -1.76 8.00 -24.96
C TYR A 464 -0.89 7.19 -25.91
N ARG A 465 -1.15 5.88 -26.09
CA ARG A 465 -0.58 5.17 -27.23
C ARG A 465 -1.22 5.71 -28.52
N PRO A 466 -0.42 6.25 -29.45
CA PRO A 466 -0.92 6.77 -30.71
C PRO A 466 -1.65 5.67 -31.48
N LYS A 467 -2.78 6.02 -32.11
CA LYS A 467 -3.58 5.06 -32.90
C LYS A 467 -2.82 4.50 -34.10
N ASN A 468 -1.90 5.30 -34.63
CA ASN A 468 -1.06 4.94 -35.77
C ASN A 468 0.39 5.03 -35.33
N GLU A 469 1.07 3.89 -35.34
CA GLU A 469 2.51 3.82 -35.14
C GLU A 469 3.23 4.01 -36.48
N TYR A 470 4.38 4.67 -36.45
CA TYR A 470 5.24 4.86 -37.62
C TYR A 470 6.71 4.80 -37.22
N SER A 471 7.58 4.58 -38.20
CA SER A 471 9.03 4.50 -38.00
C SER A 471 9.71 5.57 -38.85
N ASN A 472 10.10 6.69 -38.24
CA ASN A 472 10.84 7.76 -38.94
C ASN A 472 12.15 8.08 -38.24
N GLN A 473 13.24 7.47 -38.73
CA GLN A 473 14.58 7.69 -38.18
C GLN A 473 15.04 9.14 -38.34
N GLY A 474 14.64 9.84 -39.40
CA GLY A 474 15.06 11.22 -39.65
C GLY A 474 14.53 12.23 -38.62
N GLU A 475 13.37 11.97 -38.00
CA GLU A 475 12.88 12.76 -36.85
C GLU A 475 13.73 12.52 -35.61
N VAL A 476 14.06 11.26 -35.33
CA VAL A 476 14.91 10.88 -34.20
C VAL A 476 16.30 11.49 -34.37
N ASP A 477 16.91 11.32 -35.54
CA ASP A 477 18.24 11.85 -35.85
C ASP A 477 18.30 13.37 -35.75
N LYS A 478 17.23 14.10 -36.06
CA LYS A 478 17.19 15.56 -35.88
C LYS A 478 17.32 15.94 -34.40
N VAL A 479 16.54 15.31 -33.52
CA VAL A 479 16.61 15.55 -32.06
C VAL A 479 17.97 15.15 -31.52
N ILE A 480 18.46 13.96 -31.87
CA ILE A 480 19.75 13.43 -31.40
C ILE A 480 20.93 14.27 -31.90
N ASN A 481 20.93 14.72 -33.16
CA ASN A 481 22.02 15.54 -33.69
C ASN A 481 21.99 16.97 -33.16
N PHE A 482 20.81 17.54 -32.89
CA PHE A 482 20.68 18.85 -32.28
C PHE A 482 21.30 18.88 -30.87
N HIS A 483 21.09 17.83 -30.10
CA HIS A 483 21.61 17.68 -28.74
C HIS A 483 22.91 16.85 -28.64
N ARG A 484 23.64 16.67 -29.74
CA ARG A 484 24.71 15.66 -29.85
C ARG A 484 25.81 15.82 -28.80
N ASP A 485 26.21 17.05 -28.52
CA ASP A 485 27.23 17.40 -27.54
C ASP A 485 26.73 17.28 -26.08
N LYS A 486 25.42 17.10 -25.88
CA LYS A 486 24.76 16.96 -24.57
C LYS A 486 24.29 15.53 -24.26
N LEU A 487 24.39 14.59 -25.19
CA LEU A 487 24.00 13.19 -24.96
C LEU A 487 24.82 12.51 -23.86
N TYR A 488 26.04 12.98 -23.57
CA TYR A 488 26.85 12.46 -22.46
C TYR A 488 26.12 12.57 -21.12
N THR A 489 25.18 13.52 -21.01
CA THR A 489 24.44 13.75 -19.77
C THR A 489 23.68 12.52 -19.32
N PHE A 490 23.28 11.58 -20.19
CA PHE A 490 22.64 10.32 -19.76
C PHE A 490 23.59 9.33 -19.07
N PHE A 491 24.91 9.51 -19.22
CA PHE A 491 25.94 8.64 -18.65
C PHE A 491 26.63 9.26 -17.43
N GLY A 492 26.60 10.58 -17.30
CA GLY A 492 27.21 11.28 -16.17
C GLY A 492 26.75 12.74 -16.09
N ILE A 493 26.69 13.26 -14.88
CA ILE A 493 26.33 14.66 -14.59
C ILE A 493 27.58 15.36 -14.07
N ILE A 494 27.98 16.43 -14.74
CA ILE A 494 29.14 17.25 -14.36
C ILE A 494 28.65 18.51 -13.65
N GLY A 495 27.50 19.07 -14.05
CA GLY A 495 26.93 20.28 -13.45
C GLY A 495 25.41 20.29 -13.40
N ASN A 496 24.85 21.29 -12.72
CA ASN A 496 23.40 21.41 -12.56
C ASN A 496 22.67 21.64 -13.90
N GLU A 497 23.32 22.27 -14.88
CA GLU A 497 22.76 22.49 -16.23
C GLU A 497 22.55 21.19 -17.01
N ASP A 498 23.31 20.14 -16.72
CA ASP A 498 23.18 18.84 -17.39
C ASP A 498 21.83 18.17 -17.10
N TYR A 499 21.24 18.41 -15.91
CA TYR A 499 19.90 17.93 -15.59
C TYR A 499 18.85 18.52 -16.53
N TRP A 500 18.98 19.82 -16.85
CA TRP A 500 18.05 20.53 -17.72
C TRP A 500 18.16 20.02 -19.15
N HIS A 501 19.38 19.87 -19.69
CA HIS A 501 19.59 19.31 -21.03
C HIS A 501 19.03 17.89 -21.16
N ARG A 502 19.26 17.04 -20.14
CA ARG A 502 18.77 15.66 -20.15
C ARG A 502 17.24 15.59 -20.20
N ASP A 503 16.57 16.46 -19.43
CA ASP A 503 15.10 16.51 -19.40
C ASP A 503 14.51 17.12 -20.69
N GLU A 504 15.18 18.10 -21.28
CA GLU A 504 14.83 18.68 -22.58
C GLU A 504 14.87 17.61 -23.69
N ILE A 505 15.95 16.82 -23.77
CA ILE A 505 16.08 15.70 -24.71
C ILE A 505 14.95 14.67 -24.50
N CYS A 506 14.65 14.31 -23.24
CA CYS A 506 13.55 13.40 -22.93
C CYS A 506 12.22 13.96 -23.45
N SER A 507 11.94 15.23 -23.17
CA SER A 507 10.69 15.89 -23.56
C SER A 507 10.49 15.93 -25.07
N GLU A 508 11.53 16.23 -25.85
CA GLU A 508 11.47 16.19 -27.32
C GLU A 508 11.20 14.78 -27.86
N LEU A 509 11.89 13.76 -27.32
CA LEU A 509 11.65 12.37 -27.72
C LEU A 509 10.24 11.89 -27.32
N ILE A 510 9.76 12.24 -26.13
CA ILE A 510 8.40 11.89 -25.67
C ILE A 510 7.34 12.46 -26.63
N ARG A 511 7.52 13.67 -27.16
CA ARG A 511 6.60 14.26 -28.16
C ARG A 511 6.55 13.44 -29.45
N LEU A 512 7.68 12.93 -29.93
CA LEU A 512 7.72 12.01 -31.08
C LEU A 512 7.04 10.67 -30.75
N VAL A 513 7.30 10.10 -29.57
CA VAL A 513 6.68 8.84 -29.12
C VAL A 513 5.16 8.96 -29.08
N LYS A 514 4.66 10.04 -28.47
CA LYS A 514 3.22 10.32 -28.39
C LYS A 514 2.58 10.59 -29.75
N SER A 515 3.36 11.02 -30.73
CA SER A 515 2.89 11.22 -32.11
C SER A 515 2.79 9.92 -32.90
N GLY A 516 3.48 8.85 -32.50
CA GLY A 516 3.50 7.58 -33.24
C GLY A 516 4.88 6.97 -33.48
N ASN A 517 5.96 7.71 -33.23
CA ASN A 517 7.28 7.30 -33.68
C ASN A 517 7.88 6.20 -32.77
N ILE A 518 7.87 4.95 -33.23
CA ILE A 518 8.36 3.80 -32.45
C ILE A 518 9.88 3.82 -32.26
N LEU A 519 10.62 4.39 -33.21
CA LEU A 519 12.09 4.48 -33.12
C LEU A 519 12.50 5.49 -32.05
N ALA A 520 11.73 6.58 -31.88
CA ALA A 520 11.93 7.51 -30.78
C ALA A 520 11.71 6.83 -29.42
N LYS A 521 10.74 5.91 -29.35
CA LYS A 521 10.41 5.17 -28.13
C LYS A 521 11.55 4.25 -27.73
N GLU A 522 12.01 3.41 -28.66
CA GLU A 522 13.15 2.53 -28.46
C GLU A 522 14.37 3.33 -28.00
N LYS A 523 14.68 4.42 -28.70
CA LYS A 523 15.84 5.26 -28.37
C LYS A 523 15.74 5.91 -26.99
N LEU A 524 14.55 6.36 -26.61
CA LEU A 524 14.32 6.95 -25.29
C LEU A 524 14.41 5.88 -24.19
N ILE A 525 13.84 4.70 -24.39
CA ILE A 525 13.95 3.58 -23.44
C ILE A 525 15.41 3.18 -23.25
N ASP A 526 16.22 3.12 -24.32
CA ASP A 526 17.66 2.82 -24.21
C ASP A 526 18.36 3.79 -23.25
N TYR A 527 18.16 5.10 -23.45
CA TYR A 527 18.78 6.14 -22.61
C TYR A 527 18.29 6.10 -21.17
N LEU A 528 16.99 5.90 -20.96
CA LEU A 528 16.41 5.83 -19.62
C LEU A 528 16.83 4.56 -18.89
N SER A 529 17.04 3.44 -19.59
CA SER A 529 17.45 2.18 -18.97
C SER A 529 18.84 2.28 -18.35
N ILE A 530 19.78 2.98 -19.00
CA ILE A 530 21.12 3.26 -18.42
C ILE A 530 20.98 4.05 -17.12
N LEU A 531 20.15 5.09 -17.16
CA LEU A 531 19.94 6.00 -16.05
C LEU A 531 19.20 5.34 -14.88
N VAL A 532 18.17 4.53 -15.16
CA VAL A 532 17.48 3.78 -14.11
C VAL A 532 18.40 2.69 -13.54
N THR A 533 19.23 2.03 -14.34
CA THR A 533 20.22 1.08 -13.82
C THR A 533 21.16 1.76 -12.81
N HIS A 534 21.63 2.97 -13.12
CA HIS A 534 22.40 3.75 -12.16
C HIS A 534 21.59 4.08 -10.90
N TRP A 535 20.30 4.40 -11.01
CA TRP A 535 19.45 4.60 -9.84
C TRP A 535 19.24 3.33 -9.00
N THR A 536 19.06 2.17 -9.61
CA THR A 536 18.87 0.90 -8.88
C THR A 536 20.14 0.44 -8.19
N GLU A 537 21.32 0.80 -8.71
CA GLU A 537 22.62 0.57 -8.08
C GLU A 537 22.84 1.47 -6.84
N ASN A 538 22.34 2.71 -6.87
CA ASN A 538 22.64 3.72 -5.86
C ASN A 538 21.51 4.00 -4.86
N ASP A 539 20.26 3.65 -5.20
CA ASP A 539 19.10 3.80 -4.31
C ASP A 539 18.54 2.43 -3.94
N GLU A 540 18.68 2.09 -2.65
CA GLU A 540 18.15 0.86 -2.07
C GLU A 540 16.66 0.65 -2.32
N LYS A 541 15.89 1.74 -2.38
CA LYS A 541 14.45 1.69 -2.63
C LYS A 541 14.12 1.25 -4.05
N LEU A 542 15.05 1.31 -4.99
CA LEU A 542 14.84 0.92 -6.39
C LEU A 542 15.48 -0.43 -6.74
N LYS A 543 16.24 -1.05 -5.83
CA LYS A 543 16.86 -2.38 -6.02
C LYS A 543 15.92 -3.46 -6.57
N PRO A 544 14.62 -3.53 -6.24
CA PRO A 544 13.71 -4.52 -6.85
C PRO A 544 13.69 -4.51 -8.39
N PHE A 545 13.91 -3.36 -9.02
CA PHE A 545 13.94 -3.26 -10.48
C PHE A 545 15.25 -3.75 -11.11
N ALA A 546 16.36 -3.85 -10.34
CA ALA A 546 17.60 -4.42 -10.84
C ALA A 546 17.47 -5.92 -11.17
N ILE A 547 16.55 -6.62 -10.49
CA ILE A 547 16.31 -8.06 -10.66
C ILE A 547 15.33 -8.32 -11.83
N HIS A 548 14.49 -7.34 -12.17
CA HIS A 548 13.39 -7.47 -13.13
C HIS A 548 13.49 -6.47 -14.28
N SER A 549 14.51 -6.61 -15.13
CA SER A 549 14.76 -5.69 -16.26
C SER A 549 13.62 -5.64 -17.28
N ASP A 550 12.93 -6.76 -17.51
CA ASP A 550 11.78 -6.87 -18.43
C ASP A 550 10.55 -6.09 -17.93
N LEU A 551 10.35 -6.04 -16.61
CA LEU A 551 9.32 -5.20 -16.00
C LEU A 551 9.70 -3.73 -16.08
N LEU A 552 10.99 -3.40 -15.91
CA LEU A 552 11.48 -2.03 -15.92
C LEU A 552 11.19 -1.33 -17.26
N GLU A 553 11.49 -1.96 -18.40
CA GLU A 553 11.20 -1.38 -19.72
C GLU A 553 9.71 -1.06 -19.89
N LYS A 554 8.83 -1.98 -19.49
CA LYS A 554 7.37 -1.77 -19.53
C LYS A 554 6.94 -0.62 -18.62
N ARG A 555 7.62 -0.39 -17.49
CA ARG A 555 7.34 0.73 -16.59
C ARG A 555 7.82 2.06 -17.15
N ILE A 556 9.01 2.09 -17.75
CA ILE A 556 9.52 3.27 -18.45
C ILE A 556 8.58 3.63 -19.59
N GLU A 557 8.23 2.65 -20.44
CA GLU A 557 7.28 2.84 -21.55
C GLU A 557 5.96 3.43 -21.06
N ARG A 558 5.41 2.90 -19.96
CA ARG A 558 4.21 3.45 -19.34
C ARG A 558 4.43 4.90 -18.94
N CYS A 559 5.48 5.22 -18.20
CA CYS A 559 5.76 6.59 -17.77
C CYS A 559 5.85 7.56 -18.96
N ILE A 560 6.47 7.17 -20.07
CA ILE A 560 6.56 7.97 -21.30
C ILE A 560 5.16 8.35 -21.82
N TYR A 561 4.26 7.38 -21.92
CA TYR A 561 2.91 7.64 -22.44
C TYR A 561 2.07 8.50 -21.49
N PHE A 562 2.19 8.27 -20.19
CA PHE A 562 1.38 8.98 -19.19
C PHE A 562 1.95 10.33 -18.76
N TYR A 563 3.19 10.65 -19.09
CA TYR A 563 3.79 11.93 -18.70
C TYR A 563 3.06 13.08 -19.40
N GLU A 564 2.23 13.86 -18.70
CA GLU A 564 1.67 15.09 -19.22
C GLU A 564 2.74 16.19 -19.15
N ASP A 565 2.86 17.00 -20.20
CA ASP A 565 3.80 18.12 -20.25
C ASP A 565 3.40 19.10 -19.12
N SER A 566 4.00 18.90 -17.95
CA SER A 566 3.61 19.47 -16.67
C SER A 566 4.77 20.29 -16.10
N ASP A 567 4.53 21.01 -15.00
CA ASP A 567 5.58 21.81 -14.34
C ASP A 567 6.70 20.95 -13.72
N VAL A 568 6.59 19.61 -13.72
CA VAL A 568 7.58 18.69 -13.15
C VAL A 568 8.37 18.00 -14.26
N PRO A 569 9.72 18.06 -14.23
CA PRO A 569 10.59 17.36 -15.17
C PRO A 569 10.26 15.88 -15.32
N PHE A 570 10.35 15.34 -16.53
CA PHE A 570 10.04 13.95 -16.83
C PHE A 570 10.88 12.97 -15.99
N LEU A 571 12.16 13.26 -15.80
CA LEU A 571 13.05 12.37 -15.04
C LEU A 571 12.67 12.31 -13.56
N GLU A 572 12.24 13.43 -12.98
CA GLU A 572 11.74 13.47 -11.61
C GLU A 572 10.43 12.68 -11.49
N TYR A 573 9.54 12.84 -12.47
CA TYR A 573 8.30 12.07 -12.58
C TYR A 573 8.56 10.55 -12.69
N LEU A 574 9.50 10.14 -13.54
CA LEU A 574 9.88 8.74 -13.73
C LEU A 574 10.45 8.15 -12.44
N TYR A 575 11.42 8.83 -11.83
CA TYR A 575 12.06 8.38 -10.58
C TYR A 575 11.02 8.20 -9.46
N LYS A 576 10.15 9.18 -9.24
CA LYS A 576 9.09 9.10 -8.22
C LYS A 576 8.11 7.96 -8.50
N SER A 577 7.74 7.75 -9.77
CA SER A 577 6.84 6.67 -10.17
C SER A 577 7.44 5.29 -9.86
N LEU A 578 8.72 5.07 -10.21
CA LEU A 578 9.42 3.83 -9.90
C LEU A 578 9.54 3.64 -8.38
N LYS A 579 9.92 4.69 -7.63
CA LYS A 579 10.10 4.61 -6.18
C LYS A 579 8.82 4.24 -5.45
N LEU A 580 7.68 4.82 -5.86
CA LEU A 580 6.37 4.48 -5.32
C LEU A 580 6.03 3.00 -5.53
N GLU A 581 6.31 2.48 -6.72
CA GLU A 581 6.03 1.09 -7.05
C GLU A 581 6.93 0.14 -6.25
N ALA A 582 8.22 0.41 -6.14
CA ALA A 582 9.14 -0.44 -5.40
C ALA A 582 8.87 -0.48 -3.89
N MET A 583 8.26 0.56 -3.31
CA MET A 583 7.86 0.58 -1.90
C MET A 583 6.68 -0.34 -1.56
N GLY A 584 6.15 -1.10 -2.53
CA GLY A 584 5.13 -2.10 -2.25
C GLY A 584 3.89 -1.52 -1.59
N LEU A 585 3.53 -0.27 -1.90
CA LEU A 585 2.24 0.33 -1.51
C LEU A 585 1.14 -0.43 -2.27
N GLN A 586 0.80 -1.60 -1.74
CA GLN A 586 0.32 -2.83 -2.41
C GLN A 586 -1.14 -2.81 -2.91
N ARG A 587 -1.68 -1.63 -3.28
CA ARG A 587 -2.87 -1.55 -4.16
C ARG A 587 -2.55 -0.96 -5.54
N VAL A 588 -1.26 -0.81 -5.83
CA VAL A 588 -0.69 0.06 -6.87
C VAL A 588 0.11 -0.75 -7.91
N ASN A 589 -0.38 -1.90 -8.37
CA ASN A 589 0.21 -2.55 -9.56
C ASN A 589 0.03 -1.72 -10.87
N TYR A 590 -0.47 -0.47 -10.76
CA TYR A 590 -1.03 0.30 -11.85
C TYR A 590 -0.86 1.83 -11.75
N ILE A 591 0.24 2.40 -11.25
CA ILE A 591 0.32 3.88 -11.18
C ILE A 591 1.59 4.39 -11.84
N SER A 592 1.42 5.17 -12.91
CA SER A 592 2.31 6.32 -13.15
C SER A 592 1.69 7.54 -12.47
N LEU A 593 2.48 8.52 -12.00
CA LEU A 593 1.96 9.62 -11.17
C LEU A 593 0.75 10.37 -11.78
N ASN A 594 0.62 10.42 -13.11
CA ASN A 594 -0.52 11.09 -13.77
C ASN A 594 -1.77 10.20 -13.96
N GLU A 595 -1.80 8.99 -13.40
CA GLU A 595 -2.93 8.06 -13.52
C GLU A 595 -3.99 8.31 -12.43
N GLU A 596 -5.26 8.48 -12.81
CA GLU A 596 -6.40 8.70 -11.88
C GLU A 596 -6.65 7.48 -10.97
N TYR A 597 -6.87 7.73 -9.67
CA TYR A 597 -7.12 6.67 -8.68
C TYR A 597 -8.44 5.92 -8.92
N LYS A 598 -8.42 4.59 -8.75
CA LYS A 598 -9.58 3.66 -8.93
C LYS A 598 -10.80 3.97 -8.04
N ASP A 599 -10.62 4.69 -6.93
CA ASP A 599 -11.67 4.93 -5.93
C ASP A 599 -11.98 6.43 -5.69
N THR A 600 -11.17 7.38 -6.18
CA THR A 600 -11.35 8.82 -5.88
C THR A 600 -11.47 9.72 -7.11
N GLY A 601 -11.04 9.27 -8.30
CA GLY A 601 -11.01 10.12 -9.49
C GLY A 601 -10.01 11.28 -9.41
N GLU A 602 -9.11 11.27 -8.43
CA GLU A 602 -8.02 12.25 -8.28
C GLU A 602 -6.75 11.73 -8.96
N THR A 603 -6.07 12.58 -9.74
CA THR A 603 -4.69 12.33 -10.20
C THR A 603 -3.71 12.62 -9.07
N MET A 604 -2.64 11.83 -8.95
CA MET A 604 -1.53 12.17 -8.04
C MET A 604 -0.81 13.39 -8.63
N ASP A 605 -1.04 14.57 -8.08
CA ASP A 605 -0.26 15.75 -8.45
C ASP A 605 1.24 15.43 -8.20
N SER A 606 2.07 15.65 -9.21
CA SER A 606 3.51 15.34 -9.20
C SER A 606 4.29 16.10 -8.10
N ARG A 607 3.63 17.09 -7.47
CA ARG A 607 4.09 17.86 -6.30
C ARG A 607 3.83 17.18 -4.95
N ILE A 608 3.14 16.03 -4.91
CA ILE A 608 2.63 15.41 -3.67
C ILE A 608 3.68 14.61 -2.89
N ILE A 609 4.86 14.37 -3.46
CA ILE A 609 5.92 13.61 -2.78
C ILE A 609 7.23 14.40 -2.86
N ILE A 610 7.48 15.18 -1.81
CA ILE A 610 8.81 15.66 -1.40
C ILE A 610 8.90 15.33 0.09
N PRO A 611 10.02 14.76 0.60
CA PRO A 611 10.21 14.55 2.03
C PRO A 611 9.94 15.82 2.86
#